data_AF-A0A519EGB0-F1
#
_entry.id   AF-A0A519EGB0-F1
#
_cell.length_a   1.000
_cell.length_b   1.000
_cell.length_c   1.000
_cell.angle_alpha   90.00
_cell.angle_beta   90.00
_cell.angle_gamma   90.00
#
_symmetry.space_group_name_H-M   'P 1'
#
loop_
_entity.id
_entity.type
_entity.pdbx_description
1 polymer ?
#
loop_
_entity_poly.entity_id
_entity_poly.type
_entity_poly.pdbx_seq_one_letter_code
_entity_poly.pdbx_strand_id
1 'polypeptide(L)'
;MNAERYFEIRKGIMLNFMTARDQYDELIEPGQGHLMFNGEAIHWVIDGERRMSITINWAIQFWLNDGSIVENQALGSGAGAA
;
A
#
# COMPACT_ATOMS: atom_id res chain seq x y z
N MET A 1 -1.64 -17.88 5.78
CA MET A 1 -1.75 -16.67 4.95
C MET A 1 -2.70 -15.73 5.64
N ASN A 2 -2.22 -14.55 6.03
CA ASN A 2 -3.08 -13.48 6.53
C ASN A 2 -3.95 -12.94 5.38
N ALA A 3 -5.14 -12.44 5.70
CA ALA A 3 -6.02 -11.85 4.70
C ALA A 3 -5.39 -10.58 4.10
N GLU A 4 -5.48 -10.43 2.77
CA GLU A 4 -5.08 -9.21 2.09
C GLU A 4 -6.08 -8.10 2.42
N ARG A 5 -5.58 -6.99 2.97
CA ARG A 5 -6.36 -5.79 3.26
C ARG A 5 -5.94 -4.70 2.31
N TYR A 6 -6.93 -3.99 1.77
CA TYR A 6 -6.70 -2.98 0.75
C TYR A 6 -7.11 -1.61 1.29
N PHE A 7 -6.34 -0.58 0.94
CA PHE A 7 -6.56 0.78 1.43
C PHE A 7 -6.46 1.80 0.31
N GLU A 8 -7.41 2.73 0.30
CA GLU A 8 -7.35 3.92 -0.54
C GLU A 8 -6.49 4.99 0.12
N ILE A 9 -5.63 5.63 -0.68
CA ILE A 9 -4.75 6.72 -0.24
C ILE A 9 -5.52 8.05 -0.32
N ARG A 10 -5.65 8.72 0.82
CA ARG A 10 -6.40 9.99 1.00
C ARG A 10 -5.50 11.20 1.17
N LYS A 11 -4.27 11.00 1.64
CA LYS A 11 -3.22 12.00 1.76
C LYS A 11 -1.90 11.38 1.30
N GLY A 12 -0.96 12.20 0.84
CA GLY A 12 0.36 11.73 0.43
C GLY A 12 1.06 10.91 1.52
N ILE A 13 1.57 9.74 1.17
CA ILE A 13 2.34 8.85 2.06
C ILE A 13 3.71 8.56 1.44
N MET A 14 4.73 8.42 2.28
CA MET A 14 6.07 8.04 1.81
C MET A 14 6.26 6.53 1.93
N LEU A 15 6.63 5.89 0.83
CA LEU A 15 7.04 4.49 0.81
C LEU A 15 8.52 4.39 0.48
N ASN A 16 9.20 3.48 1.17
CA ASN A 16 10.58 3.13 0.86
C ASN A 16 10.61 1.84 0.04
N PHE A 17 11.41 1.82 -1.00
CA PHE A 17 11.58 0.69 -1.91
C PHE A 17 13.04 0.31 -2.04
N MET A 18 13.28 -0.96 -2.36
CA MET A 18 14.61 -1.50 -2.59
C MET A 18 14.65 -2.22 -3.93
N THR A 19 15.68 -1.95 -4.70
CA THR A 19 16.03 -2.66 -5.94
C THR A 19 17.33 -3.44 -5.73
N ALA A 20 17.78 -4.16 -6.76
CA ALA A 20 19.07 -4.85 -6.70
C ALA A 20 20.29 -3.91 -6.54
N ARG A 21 20.12 -2.61 -6.77
CA ARG A 21 21.23 -1.64 -6.78
C ARG A 21 21.05 -0.49 -5.80
N ASP A 22 19.82 -0.06 -5.56
CA ASP A 22 19.52 1.15 -4.81
C ASP A 22 18.31 0.99 -3.88
N GLN A 23 18.28 1.83 -2.83
CA GLN A 23 17.14 2.06 -1.97
C GLN A 23 16.67 3.51 -2.15
N TYR A 24 15.36 3.72 -2.29
CA TYR A 24 14.81 5.05 -2.51
C TYR A 24 13.44 5.23 -1.83
N ASP A 25 13.12 6.47 -1.51
CA ASP A 25 11.82 6.89 -1.00
C ASP A 25 10.97 7.46 -2.15
N GLU A 26 9.68 7.15 -2.15
CA GLU A 26 8.70 7.67 -3.13
C GLU A 26 7.44 8.16 -2.41
N LEU A 27 7.07 9.42 -2.69
CA LEU A 27 5.83 10.03 -2.21
C LEU A 27 4.69 9.56 -3.12
N ILE A 28 3.74 8.83 -2.54
CA ILE A 28 2.56 8.33 -3.23
C ILE A 28 1.38 9.22 -2.87
N GLU A 29 0.85 9.92 -3.87
CA GLU A 29 -0.28 10.82 -3.77
C GLU A 29 -1.63 10.10 -3.99
N PRO A 30 -2.74 10.68 -3.52
CA PRO A 30 -4.07 10.16 -3.80
C PRO A 30 -4.31 9.93 -5.30
N GLY A 31 -4.88 8.77 -5.64
CA GLY A 31 -5.20 8.39 -7.02
C GLY A 31 -4.08 7.70 -7.78
N GLN A 32 -2.84 7.65 -7.27
CA GLN A 32 -1.73 6.91 -7.89
C GLN A 32 -1.76 5.40 -7.57
N GLY A 33 -2.94 4.84 -7.30
CA GLY A 33 -3.12 3.44 -6.90
C GLY A 33 -3.63 3.28 -5.48
N HIS A 34 -3.34 2.12 -4.88
CA HIS A 34 -3.82 1.76 -3.54
C HIS A 34 -2.77 0.97 -2.76
N LEU A 35 -2.88 0.95 -1.43
CA LEU A 35 -2.05 0.09 -0.60
C LEU A 35 -2.72 -1.28 -0.42
N MET A 36 -1.89 -2.31 -0.33
CA MET A 36 -2.28 -3.63 0.17
C MET A 36 -1.36 -4.02 1.35
N PHE A 37 -1.96 -4.53 2.42
CA PHE A 37 -1.24 -5.09 3.56
C PHE A 37 -1.74 -6.51 3.82
N ASN A 38 -0.82 -7.46 3.81
CA ASN A 38 -1.10 -8.88 4.06
C ASN A 38 -0.62 -9.31 5.46
N GLY A 39 -0.53 -8.40 6.44
CA GLY A 39 -0.02 -8.71 7.78
C GLY A 39 1.50 -8.83 7.89
N GLU A 40 2.23 -8.94 6.78
CA GLU A 40 3.68 -9.15 6.76
C GLU A 40 4.44 -8.07 5.97
N ALA A 41 3.85 -7.53 4.92
CA ALA A 41 4.48 -6.51 4.09
C ALA A 41 3.45 -5.53 3.52
N ILE A 42 3.88 -4.28 3.36
CA ILE A 42 3.15 -3.23 2.68
C ILE A 42 3.46 -3.32 1.19
N HIS A 43 2.43 -3.30 0.35
CA HIS A 43 2.55 -3.25 -1.09
C HIS A 43 1.85 -2.01 -1.62
N TRP A 44 2.49 -1.34 -2.58
CA TRP A 44 1.81 -0.39 -3.43
C TRP A 44 1.31 -1.12 -4.68
N VAL A 45 0.01 -1.01 -4.93
CA VAL A 45 -0.63 -1.60 -6.10
C VAL A 45 -0.98 -0.48 -7.07
N ILE A 46 -0.34 -0.50 -8.24
CA ILE A 46 -0.47 0.49 -9.30
C ILE A 46 -0.46 -0.22 -10.65
N ASP A 47 -1.37 0.15 -11.55
CA ASP A 47 -1.49 -0.41 -12.90
C ASP A 47 -1.55 -1.96 -12.95
N GLY A 48 -2.14 -2.57 -11.91
CA GLY A 48 -2.24 -4.04 -11.77
C GLY A 48 -0.99 -4.72 -11.22
N GLU A 49 0.11 -3.98 -11.02
CA GLU A 49 1.35 -4.49 -10.44
C GLU A 49 1.40 -4.29 -8.94
N ARG A 50 2.03 -5.23 -8.23
CA ARG A 50 2.31 -5.12 -6.78
C ARG A 50 3.78 -4.83 -6.55
N ARG A 51 4.07 -3.69 -5.93
CA ARG A 51 5.43 -3.28 -5.54
C ARG A 51 5.57 -3.39 -4.03
N MET A 52 6.41 -4.31 -3.56
CA MET A 52 6.65 -4.48 -2.12
C MET A 52 7.49 -3.31 -1.60
N SER A 53 6.96 -2.61 -0.60
CA SER A 53 7.69 -1.59 0.14
C SER A 53 8.42 -2.22 1.32
N ILE A 54 9.60 -1.68 1.64
CA ILE A 54 10.34 -2.01 2.87
C ILE A 54 10.05 -1.03 4.02
N THR A 55 9.07 -0.14 3.84
CA THR A 55 8.55 0.68 4.94
C THR A 55 8.08 -0.20 6.08
N ILE A 56 8.41 0.18 7.31
CA ILE A 56 8.01 -0.54 8.51
C ILE A 56 6.49 -0.73 8.57
N ASN A 57 6.03 -1.96 8.80
CA ASN A 57 4.61 -2.31 8.78
C ASN A 57 3.74 -1.48 9.74
N TRP A 58 4.31 -0.98 10.84
CA TRP A 58 3.62 -0.11 11.79
C TRP A 58 3.12 1.20 11.17
N ALA A 59 3.68 1.63 10.03
CA ALA A 59 3.22 2.81 9.30
C ALA A 59 1.72 2.75 8.94
N ILE A 60 1.18 1.55 8.67
CA ILE A 60 -0.25 1.34 8.39
C ILE A 60 -1.12 1.90 9.51
N GLN A 61 -0.77 1.65 10.77
CA GLN A 61 -1.58 2.13 11.90
C GLN A 61 -1.53 3.66 12.02
N PHE A 62 -0.37 4.27 11.77
CA PHE A 62 -0.23 5.73 11.79
C PHE A 62 -1.08 6.38 10.70
N TRP A 63 -1.00 5.88 9.46
CA TRP A 63 -1.78 6.40 8.34
C TRP A 63 -3.29 6.17 8.48
N LEU A 64 -3.71 5.09 9.15
CA LEU A 64 -5.12 4.90 9.51
C LEU A 64 -5.55 5.92 10.56
N ASN A 65 -4.75 6.13 11.59
CA ASN A 65 -5.07 7.04 12.70
C ASN A 65 -5.15 8.51 12.26
N ASP A 66 -4.27 8.94 11.35
CA ASP A 66 -4.25 10.31 10.83
C ASP A 66 -5.15 10.53 9.59
N GLY A 67 -5.78 9.45 9.09
CA GLY A 67 -6.67 9.46 7.94
C GLY A 67 -5.95 9.63 6.59
N SER A 68 -4.65 9.35 6.50
CA SER A 68 -3.91 9.30 5.23
C SER A 68 -4.31 8.11 4.37
N ILE A 69 -4.78 7.02 4.97
CA ILE A 69 -5.38 5.89 4.26
C ILE A 69 -6.70 5.47 4.91
N VAL A 70 -7.57 4.83 4.12
CA VAL A 70 -8.82 4.21 4.61
C VAL A 70 -8.98 2.82 4.02
N GLU A 71 -9.43 1.86 4.84
CA GLU A 71 -9.67 0.50 4.36
C GLU A 71 -10.82 0.44 3.36
N ASN A 72 -10.62 -0.25 2.24
CA ASN A 72 -11.57 -0.37 1.16
C ASN A 72 -11.76 -1.85 0.77
N GLN A 73 -12.86 -2.44 1.26
CA GLN A 73 -13.20 -3.85 1.04
C GLN A 73 -13.56 -4.17 -0.42
N ALA A 74 -14.00 -3.19 -1.21
CA ALA A 74 -14.34 -3.39 -2.61
C ALA A 74 -13.09 -3.69 -3.46
N LEU A 75 -11.94 -3.12 -3.11
CA LEU A 75 -10.66 -3.39 -3.79
C LEU A 75 -10.20 -4.86 -3.60
N GLY A 76 -10.43 -5.44 -2.42
CA GLY A 76 -10.10 -6.84 -2.15
C GLY A 76 -11.02 -7.84 -2.85
N SER A 77 -12.25 -7.44 -3.18
CA SER A 77 -13.21 -8.29 -3.90
C SER A 77 -13.06 -8.23 -5.43
N GLY A 78 -12.41 -7.18 -5.95
CA GLY A 78 -12.27 -6.92 -7.39
C GLY A 78 -11.02 -7.50 -8.05
N ALA A 79 -10.01 -7.92 -7.29
CA ALA A 79 -8.75 -8.45 -7.82
C ALA A 79 -8.82 -9.92 -8.30
N GLY A 80 -10.00 -10.54 -8.26
CA GLY A 80 -10.26 -11.92 -8.71
C GLY A 80 -11.16 -12.06 -9.94
N ALA A 81 -11.43 -10.97 -10.67
CA ALA A 81 -12.27 -11.01 -11.87
C ALA A 81 -11.69 -10.16 -13.01
N ALA A 82 -10.68 -10.70 -13.70
CA ALA A 82 -10.36 -10.40 -15.09
C ALA A 82 -9.53 -11.55 -15.67
#